data_AF-A0A917A2G3-F1
#
_entry.id   AF-A0A917A2G3-F1
#
_cell.length_a   1.000
_cell.length_b   1.000
_cell.length_c   1.000
_cell.angle_alpha   90.00
_cell.angle_beta   90.00
_cell.angle_gamma   90.00
#
_symmetry.space_group_name_H-M   'P 1'
#
loop_
_entity.id
_entity.type
_entity.pdbx_description
1 polymer ?
#
loop_
_entity_poly.entity_id
_entity_poly.type
_entity_poly.pdbx_seq_one_letter_code
_entity_poly.pdbx_strand_id
1 'polypeptide(L)'
;MTPREALYSEVDQTLSAGERLWSDMVRRVIWELEEPDRPRDTYATIADERETGPAALLARLRETGNPFGAALRRLRRALAEGDYDAAFLCITQPVDEVSDLKHFGIYIFALDAFVPIRERLVELWLQSADVEG
;
A
#
# COMPACT_ATOMS: atom_id res chain seq x y z
N MET A 1 13.82 21.10 -11.37
CA MET A 1 12.77 20.13 -11.09
C MET A 1 11.53 20.57 -11.84
N THR A 2 11.07 19.77 -12.79
CA THR A 2 9.84 20.02 -13.56
C THR A 2 8.60 19.69 -12.70
N PRO A 3 7.40 20.21 -13.03
CA PRO A 3 6.17 19.81 -12.35
C PRO A 3 5.94 18.29 -12.35
N ARG A 4 6.32 17.62 -13.43
CA ARG A 4 6.28 16.16 -13.57
C ARG A 4 7.23 15.44 -12.63
N GLU A 5 8.48 15.90 -12.52
CA GLU A 5 9.45 15.35 -11.56
C GLU A 5 9.00 15.57 -10.11
N ALA A 6 8.39 16.72 -9.81
CA ALA A 6 7.83 16.99 -8.48
C ALA A 6 6.69 16.01 -8.16
N LEU A 7 5.74 15.83 -9.08
CA LEU A 7 4.64 14.89 -8.93
C LEU A 7 5.13 13.46 -8.65
N TYR A 8 6.06 12.94 -9.46
CA TYR A 8 6.61 11.61 -9.26
C TYR A 8 7.42 11.47 -7.96
N SER A 9 8.09 12.53 -7.52
CA SER A 9 8.75 12.54 -6.21
C SER A 9 7.75 12.40 -5.06
N GLU A 10 6.61 13.07 -5.14
CA GLU A 10 5.56 12.98 -4.13
C GLU A 10 4.87 11.61 -4.11
N VAL A 11 4.68 11.00 -5.28
CA VAL A 11 4.18 9.63 -5.40
C VAL A 11 5.15 8.64 -4.76
N ASP A 12 6.46 8.76 -5.04
CA ASP A 12 7.50 7.93 -4.42
C ASP A 12 7.49 8.04 -2.88
N GLN A 13 7.39 9.27 -2.36
CA GLN A 13 7.32 9.51 -0.92
C GLN A 13 6.06 8.89 -0.29
N THR A 14 4.91 9.04 -0.95
CA THR A 14 3.62 8.54 -0.47
C THR A 14 3.61 7.00 -0.47
N LEU A 15 4.10 6.37 -1.55
CA LEU A 15 4.25 4.91 -1.61
C LEU A 15 5.27 4.39 -0.60
N SER A 16 6.39 5.10 -0.39
CA SER A 16 7.39 4.75 0.63
C SER A 16 6.82 4.81 2.05
N ALA A 17 5.93 5.77 2.34
CA ALA A 17 5.24 5.84 3.62
C ALA A 17 4.27 4.67 3.81
N GLY A 18 3.50 4.32 2.77
CA GLY A 18 2.64 3.13 2.77
C GLY A 18 3.43 1.82 2.95
N GLU A 19 4.59 1.69 2.30
CA GLU A 19 5.47 0.53 2.43
C GLU A 19 5.93 0.30 3.88
N ARG A 20 6.36 1.37 4.56
CA ARG A 20 6.76 1.30 5.96
C ARG A 20 5.59 0.92 6.86
N LEU A 21 4.46 1.63 6.72
CA LEU A 21 3.26 1.40 7.53
C LEU A 21 2.75 -0.04 7.40
N TRP A 22 2.73 -0.58 6.18
CA TRP A 22 2.40 -1.98 5.93
C TRP A 22 3.35 -2.94 6.63
N SER A 23 4.65 -2.75 6.45
CA SER A 23 5.66 -3.65 7.03
C SER A 23 5.59 -3.68 8.55
N ASP A 24 5.34 -2.53 9.17
CA ASP A 24 5.19 -2.42 10.63
C ASP A 24 3.89 -3.07 11.12
N MET A 25 2.77 -2.87 10.41
CA MET A 25 1.50 -3.55 10.70
C MET A 25 1.64 -5.07 10.61
N VAL A 26 2.21 -5.58 9.51
CA VAL A 26 2.40 -7.03 9.33
C VAL A 26 3.31 -7.60 10.41
N ARG A 27 4.42 -6.92 10.73
CA ARG A 27 5.31 -7.34 11.82
C ARG A 27 4.58 -7.38 13.16
N ARG A 28 3.74 -6.38 13.44
CA ARG A 28 2.95 -6.30 14.68
C ARG A 28 1.94 -7.44 14.78
N VAL A 29 1.19 -7.71 13.70
CA VAL A 29 0.18 -8.79 13.69
C VAL A 29 0.84 -10.16 13.85
N ILE A 30 1.94 -10.41 13.14
CA ILE A 30 2.69 -11.67 13.28
C ILE A 30 3.12 -11.87 14.74
N TRP A 31 3.68 -10.82 15.34
CA TRP A 31 4.11 -10.84 16.73
C TRP A 31 2.94 -11.03 17.74
N GLU A 32 1.79 -10.38 17.53
CA GLU A 32 0.59 -10.57 18.35
C GLU A 32 0.02 -12.00 18.25
N LEU A 33 0.16 -12.65 17.10
CA LEU A 33 -0.35 -13.99 16.86
C LEU A 33 0.60 -15.11 17.27
N GLU A 34 1.91 -14.85 17.29
CA GLU A 34 2.94 -15.81 17.71
C GLU A 34 3.09 -15.88 19.25
N GLU A 35 2.70 -14.84 19.99
CA GLU A 35 2.78 -14.81 21.45
C GLU A 35 1.39 -15.02 22.12
N PRO A 36 1.16 -16.14 22.83
CA PRO A 36 -0.17 -16.54 23.31
C PRO A 36 -0.78 -15.62 24.38
N ASP A 37 0.05 -14.94 25.17
CA ASP A 37 -0.40 -14.09 26.29
C ASP A 37 -0.55 -12.60 25.92
N ARG A 38 -0.36 -12.23 24.64
CA ARG A 38 -0.43 -10.84 24.22
C ARG A 38 -1.82 -10.38 23.80
N PRO A 39 -2.16 -9.10 24.07
CA PRO A 39 -3.29 -8.43 23.43
C PRO A 39 -3.16 -8.49 21.90
N ARG A 40 -4.26 -8.82 21.24
CA ARG A 40 -4.37 -8.99 19.79
C ARG A 40 -5.07 -7.79 19.16
N ASP A 41 -4.76 -6.59 19.64
CA ASP A 41 -5.50 -5.36 19.28
C ASP A 41 -5.41 -5.06 17.79
N THR A 42 -4.22 -5.23 17.19
CA THR A 42 -4.02 -5.01 15.76
C THR A 42 -4.71 -6.09 14.96
N TYR A 43 -4.55 -7.36 15.34
CA TYR A 43 -5.26 -8.49 14.72
C TYR A 43 -6.78 -8.31 14.76
N ALA A 44 -7.36 -7.94 15.90
CA ALA A 44 -8.79 -7.74 16.07
C ALA A 44 -9.35 -6.59 15.21
N THR A 45 -8.50 -5.63 14.85
CA THR A 45 -8.87 -4.53 13.95
C THR A 45 -8.87 -4.95 12.48
N ILE A 46 -8.08 -5.95 12.11
CA ILE A 46 -7.85 -6.36 10.71
C ILE A 46 -8.31 -7.77 10.37
N ALA A 47 -8.94 -8.50 11.29
CA ALA A 47 -9.37 -9.86 11.05
C ALA A 47 -10.89 -9.92 11.13
N ASP A 48 -11.53 -10.42 10.06
CA ASP A 48 -12.90 -10.89 10.15
C ASP A 48 -12.84 -12.37 10.53
N GLU A 49 -13.16 -12.65 11.80
CA GLU A 49 -13.20 -14.00 12.35
C GLU A 49 -14.19 -14.91 11.60
N ARG A 50 -15.12 -14.33 10.81
CA ARG A 50 -16.08 -15.09 9.97
C ARG A 50 -15.46 -15.62 8.67
N GLU A 51 -14.31 -15.08 8.25
CA GLU A 51 -13.68 -15.43 6.96
C GLU A 51 -12.30 -16.07 7.11
N THR A 52 -11.50 -15.69 8.10
CA THR A 52 -10.10 -16.13 8.19
C THR A 52 -9.63 -16.31 9.63
N GLY A 53 -9.33 -17.55 10.04
CA GLY A 53 -8.71 -17.82 11.35
C GLY A 53 -7.25 -17.33 11.43
N PRO A 54 -6.67 -17.18 12.65
CA PRO A 54 -5.33 -16.64 12.85
C PRO A 54 -4.22 -17.30 12.00
N ALA A 55 -4.26 -18.62 11.86
CA ALA A 55 -3.28 -19.37 11.08
C ALA A 55 -3.37 -19.06 9.57
N ALA A 56 -4.57 -18.90 9.04
CA ALA A 56 -4.80 -18.58 7.64
C ALA A 56 -4.41 -17.13 7.32
N LEU A 57 -4.66 -16.19 8.26
CA LEU A 57 -4.18 -14.82 8.13
C LEU A 57 -2.65 -14.75 8.14
N LEU A 58 -1.99 -15.46 9.06
CA LEU A 58 -0.52 -15.54 9.13
C LEU A 58 0.10 -16.08 7.84
N ALA A 59 -0.45 -17.19 7.31
CA ALA A 59 0.03 -17.76 6.05
C ALA A 59 -0.07 -16.74 4.91
N ARG A 60 -1.22 -16.06 4.80
CA ARG A 60 -1.47 -15.07 3.75
C ARG A 60 -0.59 -13.83 3.87
N LEU A 61 -0.37 -13.33 5.08
CA LEU A 61 0.53 -12.19 5.36
C LEU A 61 1.98 -12.50 4.97
N ARG A 62 2.43 -13.75 5.17
CA ARG A 62 3.76 -14.19 4.78
C ARG A 62 3.90 -14.37 3.26
N GLU A 63 2.81 -14.73 2.58
CA GLU A 63 2.80 -14.96 1.12
C GLU A 63 2.68 -13.68 0.29
N THR A 64 1.87 -12.72 0.73
CA THR A 64 1.41 -11.63 -0.16
C THR A 64 2.42 -10.47 -0.28
N GLY A 65 3.49 -10.47 0.51
CA GLY A 65 4.54 -9.46 0.44
C GLY A 65 4.03 -8.04 0.74
N ASN A 66 4.79 -7.02 0.32
CA ASN A 66 4.43 -5.62 0.52
C ASN A 66 3.90 -4.98 -0.79
N PRO A 67 2.61 -4.66 -0.87
CA PRO A 67 1.97 -4.14 -2.08
C PRO A 67 2.46 -2.73 -2.44
N PHE A 68 2.66 -1.86 -1.44
CA PHE A 68 3.25 -0.53 -1.65
C PHE A 68 4.70 -0.64 -2.13
N GLY A 69 5.47 -1.58 -1.57
CA GLY A 69 6.84 -1.85 -2.02
C GLY A 69 6.90 -2.37 -3.47
N ALA A 70 5.91 -3.16 -3.90
CA ALA A 70 5.81 -3.60 -5.29
C ALA A 70 5.52 -2.43 -6.25
N ALA A 71 4.57 -1.56 -5.90
CA ALA A 71 4.26 -0.35 -6.66
C ALA A 71 5.47 0.60 -6.72
N LEU A 72 6.15 0.82 -5.60
CA LEU A 72 7.33 1.67 -5.50
C LEU A 72 8.47 1.18 -6.40
N ARG A 73 8.70 -0.14 -6.47
CA ARG A 73 9.69 -0.73 -7.39
C ARG A 73 9.34 -0.51 -8.85
N ARG A 74 8.07 -0.65 -9.23
CA ARG A 74 7.60 -0.40 -10.60
C ARG A 74 7.80 1.06 -10.99
N LEU A 75 7.38 2.00 -10.13
CA LEU A 75 7.58 3.44 -10.33
C LEU A 75 9.07 3.78 -10.52
N ARG A 76 9.93 3.38 -9.57
CA ARG A 76 11.36 3.69 -9.64
C ARG A 76 12.04 3.12 -10.87
N ARG A 77 11.63 1.92 -11.30
CA ARG A 77 12.12 1.31 -12.53
C ARG A 77 11.71 2.13 -13.76
N ALA A 78 10.43 2.48 -13.88
CA ALA A 78 9.91 3.28 -14.98
C ALA A 78 10.64 4.64 -15.08
N LEU A 79 10.82 5.31 -13.94
CA LEU A 79 11.57 6.58 -13.88
C LEU A 79 13.05 6.42 -14.28
N ALA A 80 13.72 5.34 -13.85
CA ALA A 80 15.11 5.07 -14.21
C ALA A 80 15.28 4.75 -15.71
N GLU A 81 14.26 4.13 -16.32
CA GLU A 81 14.22 3.80 -17.74
C GLU A 81 13.74 5.00 -18.61
N GLY A 82 13.27 6.08 -18.00
CA GLY A 82 12.67 7.23 -18.69
C GLY A 82 11.29 6.94 -19.29
N ASP A 83 10.67 5.83 -18.88
CA ASP A 83 9.34 5.41 -19.29
C ASP A 83 8.28 6.13 -18.46
N TYR A 84 7.97 7.35 -18.87
CA TYR A 84 6.99 8.19 -18.17
C TYR A 84 5.56 7.69 -18.31
N ASP A 85 5.25 6.92 -19.35
CA ASP A 85 3.93 6.31 -19.53
C ASP A 85 3.71 5.22 -18.48
N ALA A 86 4.72 4.35 -18.25
CA ALA A 86 4.68 3.36 -17.19
C ALA A 86 4.67 3.99 -15.78
N ALA A 87 5.38 5.11 -15.58
CA ALA A 87 5.33 5.85 -14.32
C ALA A 87 3.95 6.48 -14.10
N PHE A 88 3.32 6.99 -15.15
CA PHE A 88 1.97 7.56 -15.11
C PHE A 88 0.91 6.51 -14.80
N LEU A 89 1.05 5.29 -15.31
CA LEU A 89 0.19 4.16 -14.95
C LEU A 89 0.22 3.88 -13.44
N CYS A 90 1.36 4.06 -12.77
CA CYS A 90 1.44 3.89 -11.31
C CYS A 90 0.64 4.94 -10.52
N ILE A 91 0.37 6.11 -11.12
CA ILE A 91 -0.46 7.16 -10.54
C ILE A 91 -1.94 6.95 -10.90
N THR A 92 -2.21 6.55 -12.14
CA THR A 92 -3.55 6.55 -12.74
C THR A 92 -4.30 5.25 -12.65
N GLN A 93 -3.61 4.14 -12.40
CA GLN A 93 -4.29 2.92 -12.01
C GLN A 93 -4.85 3.16 -10.60
N PRO A 94 -6.18 3.15 -10.44
CA PRO A 94 -6.77 3.25 -9.11
C PRO A 94 -6.13 2.20 -8.21
N VAL A 95 -6.21 2.42 -6.90
CA VAL A 95 -5.69 1.53 -5.83
C VAL A 95 -6.03 0.04 -6.08
N ASP A 96 -7.04 -0.22 -6.91
CA ASP A 96 -7.35 -1.39 -7.72
C ASP A 96 -6.22 -2.13 -8.50
N GLU A 97 -5.00 -1.64 -8.70
CA GLU A 97 -3.86 -2.46 -9.20
C GLU A 97 -2.67 -2.51 -8.23
N VAL A 98 -2.68 -1.61 -7.24
CA VAL A 98 -2.15 -1.96 -5.92
C VAL A 98 -2.95 -3.16 -5.35
N SER A 99 -4.11 -3.51 -5.95
CA SER A 99 -5.08 -4.54 -5.56
C SER A 99 -4.71 -6.03 -5.59
N ASP A 100 -3.44 -6.39 -5.45
CA ASP A 100 -3.21 -7.46 -4.45
C ASP A 100 -3.77 -7.03 -3.07
N LEU A 101 -4.02 -5.72 -2.89
CA LEU A 101 -4.98 -5.18 -1.95
C LEU A 101 -6.44 -5.56 -2.12
N LYS A 102 -7.02 -6.12 -3.19
CA LYS A 102 -8.46 -6.56 -3.17
C LYS A 102 -8.65 -7.77 -2.25
N HIS A 103 -7.58 -8.53 -2.08
CA HIS A 103 -7.48 -9.66 -1.15
C HIS A 103 -7.07 -9.25 0.27
N PHE A 104 -6.55 -8.03 0.43
CA PHE A 104 -6.35 -7.33 1.71
C PHE A 104 -7.33 -6.17 1.92
N GLY A 105 -8.31 -6.03 1.02
CA GLY A 105 -9.04 -4.80 0.73
C GLY A 105 -10.27 -4.64 1.58
N ILE A 106 -10.54 -5.65 2.38
CA ILE A 106 -11.50 -5.58 3.46
C ILE A 106 -10.77 -5.11 4.75
N TYR A 107 -9.44 -5.25 4.83
CA TYR A 107 -8.69 -5.04 6.08
C TYR A 107 -7.82 -3.79 6.11
N ILE A 108 -7.27 -3.36 4.97
CA ILE A 108 -6.59 -2.05 4.85
C ILE A 108 -7.62 -0.92 4.82
N PHE A 109 -8.81 -1.17 4.25
CA PHE A 109 -9.91 -0.20 4.27
C PHE A 109 -10.52 -0.02 5.66
N ALA A 110 -10.30 -0.98 6.58
CA ALA A 110 -10.75 -0.90 7.96
C ALA A 110 -9.78 -0.14 8.88
N LEU A 111 -8.54 0.13 8.44
CA LEU A 111 -7.54 0.83 9.25
C LEU A 111 -7.45 2.31 8.88
N ASP A 112 -7.91 3.16 9.81
CA ASP A 112 -7.78 4.62 9.74
C ASP A 112 -6.35 5.09 9.42
N ALA A 113 -5.34 4.32 9.81
CA ALA A 113 -3.93 4.62 9.56
C ALA A 113 -3.56 4.72 8.06
N PHE A 114 -4.27 4.02 7.16
CA PHE A 114 -4.00 4.06 5.71
C PHE A 114 -4.81 5.13 4.96
N VAL A 115 -5.80 5.74 5.61
CA VAL A 115 -6.66 6.78 5.01
C VAL A 115 -5.83 7.94 4.42
N PRO A 116 -4.83 8.51 5.14
CA PRO A 116 -4.04 9.62 4.60
C PRO A 116 -3.22 9.23 3.37
N ILE A 117 -2.69 8.01 3.33
CA ILE A 117 -1.93 7.50 2.16
C ILE A 117 -2.84 7.39 0.96
N ARG A 118 -4.05 6.84 1.14
CA ARG A 118 -5.05 6.71 0.07
C ARG A 118 -5.48 8.07 -0.46
N GLU A 119 -5.89 8.97 0.43
CA GLU A 119 -6.36 10.31 0.05
C GLU A 119 -5.26 11.05 -0.72
N ARG A 120 -4.02 10.95 -0.25
CA ARG A 120 -2.90 11.60 -0.95
C ARG A 120 -2.64 11.01 -2.33
N LEU A 121 -2.68 9.68 -2.50
CA LEU A 121 -2.53 9.07 -3.82
C LEU A 121 -3.66 9.48 -4.78
N VAL A 122 -4.89 9.62 -4.29
CA VAL A 122 -6.03 10.11 -5.08
C VAL A 122 -5.84 11.58 -5.46
N GLU A 123 -5.36 12.43 -4.56
CA GLU A 123 -5.05 13.83 -4.87
C GLU A 123 -3.97 13.94 -5.95
N LEU A 124 -2.89 13.16 -5.83
CA LEU A 124 -1.80 13.14 -6.81
C LEU A 124 -2.29 12.61 -8.18
N TRP A 125 -3.23 11.67 -8.17
CA TRP A 125 -3.91 11.22 -9.39
C TRP A 125 -4.73 12.32 -10.05
N LEU A 126 -5.51 13.07 -9.28
CA LEU A 126 -6.28 14.19 -9.83
C LEU A 126 -5.37 15.28 -10.39
N GLN A 127 -4.22 15.52 -9.77
CA GLN A 127 -3.21 16.49 -10.23
C GLN A 127 -2.45 16.03 -11.47
N SER A 128 -2.36 14.72 -11.74
CA SER A 128 -1.60 14.23 -12.90
C SER A 128 -2.21 14.66 -14.23
N ALA A 129 -3.53 14.92 -14.26
CA ALA A 129 -4.22 15.45 -15.42
C ALA A 129 -3.72 16.85 -15.85
N ASP A 130 -3.22 17.66 -14.90
CA ASP A 130 -2.75 19.02 -15.15
C ASP A 130 -1.30 19.07 -15.67
N VAL A 131 -0.55 17.96 -15.57
CA VAL A 131 0.89 17.90 -15.86
C VAL A 131 1.20 17.23 -17.22
N GLU A 132 0.19 16.62 -17.85
CA GLU A 132 0.26 16.13 -19.23
C GLU A 132 -0.24 17.14 -20.28
N GLY A 133 -0.87 18.24 -19.84
CA GLY A 133 -1.40 19.32 -20.68
C GLY A 133 -0.36 20.25 -21.29
#